data_AF-D2VB15-F1
#
_entry.id   AF-D2VB15-F1
#
_cell.length_a   1.000
_cell.length_b   1.000
_cell.length_c   1.000
_cell.angle_alpha   90.00
_cell.angle_beta   90.00
_cell.angle_gamma   90.00
#
_symmetry.space_group_name_H-M   'P 1'
#
loop_
_entity.id
_entity.type
_entity.pdbx_description
1 polymer ?
#
loop_
_entity_poly.entity_id
_entity_poly.type
_entity_poly.pdbx_seq_one_letter_code
_entity_poly.pdbx_strand_id
1 'polypeptide(L)'
;MSKRSRIRKILISEELDNNDMEEKAKKKKLVALPEQEIFSDDICFEIISMIDDSWFILKNCVLISKQFFNVIKERSKLVIKFKKKFTGYRIKLFMNSRFMSSIVDVKFSEMLFNSEETPKFINEMTKMKQLTSLDISYNLIYAEGAKSISEMKQLTSLDIGGNRIYDKGAKFISELKQLKSLNIYNDWIGIDGIKPISEMKQLTSLDIGRNHIGDEVAKFISDMKQLTSLTVNNNRIGVEGAKFISEMKQLKSLGINNNQIYAEGAKFISEMKQLTSLDISDNQIYAEGAKFIITIVLVMKEPSS
;
A
#
# COMPACT_ATOMS: atom_id res chain seq x y z
N MET A 1 -52.10 29.30 -20.87
CA MET A 1 -52.40 29.39 -22.33
C MET A 1 -52.18 30.83 -22.81
N SER A 2 -51.92 31.04 -24.11
CA SER A 2 -51.90 32.31 -24.89
C SER A 2 -51.35 33.60 -24.21
N LYS A 3 -50.20 34.16 -24.60
CA LYS A 3 -49.93 34.98 -25.82
C LYS A 3 -50.88 36.17 -26.08
N ARG A 4 -50.32 37.39 -26.03
CA ARG A 4 -50.38 38.59 -26.94
C ARG A 4 -49.57 39.71 -26.24
N SER A 5 -48.95 40.73 -26.87
CA SER A 5 -49.23 41.49 -28.10
C SER A 5 -47.91 42.01 -28.74
N ARG A 6 -47.67 41.85 -30.06
CA ARG A 6 -47.65 42.89 -31.14
C ARG A 6 -46.49 43.92 -31.09
N ILE A 7 -45.51 43.89 -32.01
CA ILE A 7 -45.45 44.50 -33.39
C ILE A 7 -45.08 46.01 -33.34
N ARG A 8 -43.88 46.50 -33.75
CA ARG A 8 -43.14 46.55 -35.05
C ARG A 8 -43.39 47.84 -35.89
N LYS A 9 -42.34 48.67 -36.06
CA LYS A 9 -41.87 49.42 -37.27
C LYS A 9 -40.60 50.23 -36.84
N ILE A 10 -39.43 50.18 -37.52
CA ILE A 10 -39.03 50.67 -38.88
C ILE A 10 -38.98 52.22 -38.91
N LEU A 11 -37.94 52.93 -39.42
CA LEU A 11 -36.50 52.70 -39.77
C LEU A 11 -36.00 54.05 -40.38
N ILE A 12 -34.67 54.25 -40.57
CA ILE A 12 -34.03 55.41 -41.27
C ILE A 12 -34.15 56.72 -40.44
N SER A 13 -33.12 57.58 -40.25
CA SER A 13 -31.66 57.59 -40.56
C SER A 13 -30.92 58.31 -39.37
N GLU A 14 -29.70 58.86 -39.36
CA GLU A 14 -28.63 59.29 -40.32
C GLU A 14 -27.22 59.07 -39.70
N GLU A 15 -26.14 59.40 -40.42
CA GLU A 15 -24.74 59.37 -39.95
C GLU A 15 -24.11 60.78 -39.96
N LEU A 16 -23.37 61.15 -38.91
CA LEU A 16 -22.29 62.15 -38.97
C LEU A 16 -21.17 61.72 -38.01
N ASP A 17 -19.92 61.95 -38.41
CA ASP A 17 -18.77 61.19 -37.93
C ASP A 17 -17.56 62.08 -37.55
N ASN A 18 -16.73 61.55 -36.64
CA ASN A 18 -15.36 61.93 -36.27
C ASN A 18 -14.94 63.42 -36.16
N ASN A 19 -14.42 63.81 -34.98
CA ASN A 19 -13.03 64.31 -34.77
C ASN A 19 -12.81 65.02 -33.40
N ASP A 20 -12.93 64.34 -32.25
CA ASP A 20 -12.54 64.95 -30.95
C ASP A 20 -12.12 63.97 -29.81
N MET A 21 -11.79 62.71 -30.13
CA MET A 21 -11.54 61.66 -29.10
C MET A 21 -10.20 60.91 -29.22
N GLU A 22 -9.45 61.02 -30.31
CA GLU A 22 -8.22 60.23 -30.50
C GLU A 22 -6.99 60.71 -29.71
N GLU A 23 -6.90 62.01 -29.35
CA GLU A 23 -5.62 62.58 -28.89
C GLU A 23 -5.25 62.28 -27.41
N LYS A 24 -6.17 61.72 -26.61
CA LYS A 24 -5.92 61.40 -25.18
C LYS A 24 -5.56 59.94 -24.89
N ALA A 25 -5.46 59.07 -25.91
CA ALA A 25 -5.39 57.61 -25.73
C ALA A 25 -3.99 56.96 -25.97
N LYS A 26 -2.89 57.73 -26.01
CA LYS A 26 -1.54 57.19 -26.34
C LYS A 26 -0.46 57.44 -25.27
N LYS A 27 -0.44 56.60 -24.22
CA LYS A 27 0.75 55.87 -23.68
C LYS A 27 0.58 55.39 -22.22
N LYS A 28 0.06 54.17 -22.04
CA LYS A 28 0.62 53.21 -21.08
C LYS A 28 0.72 51.85 -21.77
N LYS A 29 1.95 51.42 -22.07
CA LYS A 29 2.21 50.09 -22.63
C LYS A 29 2.03 49.07 -21.50
N LEU A 30 0.79 48.62 -21.28
CA LEU A 30 0.54 47.39 -20.54
C LEU A 30 1.16 46.25 -21.33
N VAL A 31 2.29 45.75 -20.85
CA VAL A 31 2.83 44.47 -21.30
C VAL A 31 1.78 43.43 -20.92
N ALA A 32 1.18 42.77 -21.90
CA ALA A 32 0.39 41.59 -21.65
C ALA A 32 1.33 40.56 -21.01
N LEU A 33 1.14 40.31 -19.72
CA LEU A 33 1.67 39.11 -19.10
C LEU A 33 1.09 37.92 -19.88
N PRO A 34 1.89 36.88 -20.18
CA PRO A 34 1.35 35.69 -20.83
C PRO A 34 0.20 35.16 -19.98
N GLU A 35 -0.91 34.79 -20.62
CA GLU A 35 -2.06 34.22 -19.93
C GLU A 35 -1.56 33.07 -19.05
N GLN A 36 -1.76 33.20 -17.73
CA GLN A 36 -1.52 32.07 -16.85
C GLN A 36 -2.55 31.01 -17.24
N GLU A 37 -2.09 29.86 -17.74
CA GLU A 37 -2.91 28.68 -17.95
C GLU A 37 -3.47 28.23 -16.59
N ILE A 38 -4.58 28.84 -16.18
CA ILE A 38 -5.42 28.37 -15.08
C ILE A 38 -6.01 27.04 -15.55
N PHE A 39 -5.63 25.97 -14.87
CA PHE A 39 -6.15 24.65 -15.17
C PHE A 39 -7.64 24.59 -14.85
N SER A 40 -8.38 23.80 -15.64
CA SER A 40 -9.76 23.49 -15.30
C SER A 40 -9.84 22.76 -13.95
N ASP A 41 -10.95 22.95 -13.24
CA ASP A 41 -11.21 22.35 -11.94
C ASP A 41 -11.02 20.82 -11.93
N ASP A 42 -11.16 20.17 -13.09
CA ASP A 42 -10.90 18.75 -13.32
C ASP A 42 -9.53 18.29 -12.81
N ILE A 43 -8.47 19.10 -12.94
CA ILE A 43 -7.11 18.72 -12.51
C ILE A 43 -7.02 18.69 -10.98
N CYS A 44 -7.58 19.72 -10.34
CA CYS A 44 -7.67 19.77 -8.89
C CYS A 44 -8.57 18.63 -8.40
N PHE A 45 -9.73 18.40 -9.04
CA PHE A 45 -10.66 17.32 -8.72
C PHE A 45 -10.04 15.91 -8.88
N GLU A 46 -9.19 15.70 -9.89
CA GLU A 46 -8.42 14.46 -10.10
C GLU A 46 -7.48 14.18 -8.91
N ILE A 47 -6.74 15.19 -8.45
CA ILE A 47 -5.89 15.08 -7.24
C ILE A 47 -6.76 14.86 -5.97
N ILE A 48 -7.81 15.65 -5.79
CA ILE A 48 -8.64 15.69 -4.58
C ILE A 48 -9.47 14.41 -4.42
N SER A 49 -10.00 13.85 -5.50
CA SER A 49 -10.86 12.65 -5.46
C SER A 49 -10.08 11.36 -5.11
N MET A 50 -8.77 11.36 -5.33
CA MET A 50 -7.86 10.24 -5.01
C MET A 50 -7.35 10.25 -3.56
N ILE A 51 -7.39 11.38 -2.84
CA ILE A 51 -6.79 11.51 -1.50
C ILE A 51 -7.86 11.95 -0.50
N ASP A 52 -8.19 11.06 0.45
CA ASP A 52 -9.36 11.22 1.33
C ASP A 52 -9.29 12.41 2.32
N ASP A 53 -8.13 13.07 2.47
CA ASP A 53 -7.85 14.19 3.39
C ASP A 53 -7.32 15.48 2.70
N SER A 54 -7.46 15.63 1.36
CA SER A 54 -6.82 16.70 0.53
C SER A 54 -7.13 18.17 0.87
N TRP A 55 -7.90 18.48 1.92
CA TRP A 55 -8.38 19.83 2.19
C TRP A 55 -7.26 20.86 2.42
N PHE A 56 -6.06 20.40 2.83
CA PHE A 56 -4.86 21.25 2.90
C PHE A 56 -4.37 21.73 1.52
N ILE A 57 -4.39 20.86 0.50
CA ILE A 57 -4.06 21.23 -0.88
C ILE A 57 -5.13 22.19 -1.42
N LEU A 58 -6.41 21.89 -1.18
CA LEU A 58 -7.53 22.79 -1.53
C LEU A 58 -7.41 24.20 -0.93
N LYS A 59 -6.88 24.35 0.30
CA LYS A 59 -6.74 25.66 0.95
C LYS A 59 -5.50 26.46 0.54
N ASN A 60 -4.45 25.82 0.03
CA ASN A 60 -3.16 26.48 -0.24
C ASN A 60 -2.72 26.45 -1.71
N CYS A 61 -3.28 25.54 -2.52
CA CYS A 61 -2.87 25.31 -3.91
C CYS A 61 -3.95 25.70 -4.93
N VAL A 62 -4.81 26.68 -4.63
CA VAL A 62 -5.83 27.20 -5.57
C VAL A 62 -5.21 27.79 -6.86
N LEU A 63 -3.88 28.03 -6.86
CA LEU A 63 -3.10 28.48 -8.02
C LEU A 63 -2.01 27.45 -8.38
N ILE A 64 -2.39 26.23 -8.78
CA ILE A 64 -1.44 25.25 -9.35
C ILE A 64 -0.91 25.78 -10.70
N SER A 65 0.39 26.06 -10.77
CA SER A 65 1.05 26.36 -12.03
C SER A 65 1.36 25.08 -12.83
N LYS A 66 1.50 25.21 -14.16
CA LYS A 66 1.82 24.10 -15.08
C LYS A 66 3.11 23.38 -14.70
N GLN A 67 4.06 24.14 -14.16
CA GLN A 67 5.33 23.62 -13.65
C GLN A 67 5.13 22.80 -12.36
N PHE A 68 4.26 23.24 -11.44
CA PHE A 68 3.96 22.48 -10.21
C PHE A 68 3.20 21.18 -10.52
N PHE A 69 2.19 21.22 -11.41
CA PHE A 69 1.50 20.01 -11.89
C PHE A 69 2.48 19.02 -12.55
N ASN A 70 3.35 19.48 -13.46
CA ASN A 70 4.35 18.61 -14.09
C ASN A 70 5.35 18.05 -13.08
N VAL A 71 5.77 18.82 -12.06
CA VAL A 71 6.62 18.30 -10.98
C VAL A 71 5.93 17.17 -10.21
N ILE A 72 4.64 17.32 -9.86
CA ILE A 72 3.89 16.24 -9.19
C ILE A 72 3.78 15.01 -10.09
N LYS A 73 3.45 15.20 -11.37
CA LYS A 73 3.25 14.11 -12.34
C LYS A 73 4.55 13.38 -12.69
N GLU A 74 5.65 14.09 -12.87
CA GLU A 74 6.89 13.56 -13.49
C GLU A 74 8.01 13.32 -12.48
N ARG A 75 7.94 13.90 -11.27
CA ARG A 75 9.03 13.89 -10.28
C ARG A 75 8.63 13.49 -8.87
N SER A 76 7.38 13.75 -8.45
CA SER A 76 6.91 13.30 -7.13
C SER A 76 6.67 11.80 -7.11
N LYS A 77 7.10 11.17 -6.00
CA LYS A 77 6.76 9.80 -5.65
C LYS A 77 5.57 9.84 -4.71
N LEU A 78 4.38 9.51 -5.23
CA LEU A 78 3.13 9.64 -4.47
C LEU A 78 2.89 8.41 -3.57
N VAL A 79 2.44 8.70 -2.36
CA VAL A 79 2.00 7.75 -1.33
C VAL A 79 0.52 8.03 -1.09
N ILE A 80 -0.36 7.06 -1.35
CA ILE A 80 -1.82 7.27 -1.28
C ILE A 80 -2.48 6.29 -0.31
N LYS A 81 -3.29 6.78 0.62
CA LYS A 81 -4.14 5.95 1.47
C LYS A 81 -5.63 6.17 1.20
N PHE A 82 -6.32 5.12 0.79
CA PHE A 82 -7.77 5.10 0.65
C PHE A 82 -8.42 4.61 1.95
N LYS A 83 -9.31 5.43 2.51
CA LYS A 83 -10.07 5.13 3.74
C LYS A 83 -11.53 4.82 3.45
N LYS A 84 -12.11 5.45 2.42
CA LYS A 84 -13.53 5.32 2.04
C LYS A 84 -13.71 4.30 0.92
N LYS A 85 -14.86 3.60 0.93
CA LYS A 85 -15.19 2.54 -0.05
C LYS A 85 -14.98 2.99 -1.50
N PHE A 86 -14.50 2.08 -2.35
CA PHE A 86 -14.52 2.31 -3.78
C PHE A 86 -15.95 2.13 -4.33
N THR A 87 -16.29 2.95 -5.31
CA THR A 87 -17.41 2.72 -6.21
C THR A 87 -16.82 2.55 -7.60
N GLY A 88 -17.54 1.92 -8.54
CA GLY A 88 -17.09 1.84 -9.94
C GLY A 88 -16.72 3.20 -10.55
N TYR A 89 -17.32 4.31 -10.08
CA TYR A 89 -16.92 5.68 -10.45
C TYR A 89 -15.56 6.08 -9.85
N ARG A 90 -15.29 5.82 -8.56
CA ARG A 90 -13.95 6.07 -7.97
C ARG A 90 -12.88 5.17 -8.58
N ILE A 91 -13.20 3.92 -8.92
CA ILE A 91 -12.32 3.04 -9.70
C ILE A 91 -11.98 3.68 -11.05
N LYS A 92 -13.00 4.14 -11.79
CA LYS A 92 -12.81 4.78 -13.10
C LYS A 92 -12.00 6.07 -13.02
N LEU A 93 -12.22 6.92 -12.00
CA LEU A 93 -11.40 8.11 -11.77
C LEU A 93 -9.94 7.74 -11.46
N PHE A 94 -9.71 6.81 -10.52
CA PHE A 94 -8.38 6.37 -10.14
C PHE A 94 -7.62 5.77 -11.33
N MET A 95 -8.24 4.86 -12.09
CA MET A 95 -7.59 4.19 -13.21
C MET A 95 -7.33 5.09 -14.42
N ASN A 96 -8.14 6.14 -14.61
CA ASN A 96 -7.90 7.15 -15.64
C ASN A 96 -6.90 8.23 -15.22
N SER A 97 -6.41 8.20 -13.98
CA SER A 97 -5.60 9.29 -13.42
C SER A 97 -4.24 9.43 -14.12
N ARG A 98 -3.92 10.67 -14.49
CA ARG A 98 -2.64 11.09 -15.07
C ARG A 98 -1.46 10.96 -14.10
N PHE A 99 -1.72 10.65 -12.83
CA PHE A 99 -0.74 10.39 -11.78
C PHE A 99 -0.44 8.90 -11.55
N MET A 100 -1.06 7.97 -12.30
CA MET A 100 -0.85 6.52 -12.13
C MET A 100 0.60 6.06 -12.38
N SER A 101 1.39 6.83 -13.12
CA SER A 101 2.82 6.63 -13.31
C SER A 101 3.70 7.24 -12.20
N SER A 102 3.13 8.00 -11.27
CA SER A 102 3.83 8.77 -10.22
C SER A 102 3.71 8.12 -8.84
N ILE A 103 2.78 7.18 -8.68
CA ILE A 103 2.48 6.51 -7.41
C ILE A 103 3.46 5.38 -7.16
N VAL A 104 4.06 5.38 -5.97
CA VAL A 104 5.06 4.38 -5.52
C VAL A 104 4.59 3.54 -4.34
N ASP A 105 3.59 4.02 -3.61
CA ASP A 105 2.97 3.36 -2.46
C ASP A 105 1.45 3.58 -2.48
N VAL A 106 0.67 2.51 -2.30
CA VAL A 106 -0.77 2.60 -2.06
C VAL A 106 -1.17 1.70 -0.90
N LYS A 107 -1.90 2.27 0.07
CA LYS A 107 -2.63 1.52 1.10
C LYS A 107 -4.14 1.65 0.93
N PHE A 108 -4.82 0.52 0.84
CA PHE A 108 -6.27 0.41 0.96
C PHE A 108 -6.63 0.13 2.43
N SER A 109 -7.76 0.66 2.88
CA SER A 109 -8.44 0.15 4.08
C SER A 109 -9.10 -1.21 3.79
N GLU A 110 -9.62 -1.84 4.82
CA GLU A 110 -10.31 -3.12 4.76
C GLU A 110 -11.67 -3.00 4.03
N MET A 111 -12.10 -4.07 3.35
CA MET A 111 -13.43 -4.23 2.73
C MET A 111 -13.88 -3.08 1.79
N LEU A 112 -12.94 -2.41 1.10
CA LEU A 112 -13.24 -1.30 0.20
C LEU A 112 -13.84 -1.72 -1.14
N PHE A 113 -13.69 -2.98 -1.54
CA PHE A 113 -14.20 -3.53 -2.79
C PHE A 113 -15.36 -4.51 -2.56
N ASN A 114 -16.16 -4.78 -3.59
CA ASN A 114 -16.97 -5.98 -3.67
C ASN A 114 -16.20 -7.06 -4.46
N SER A 115 -16.53 -8.34 -4.24
CA SER A 115 -15.79 -9.47 -4.81
C SER A 115 -15.81 -9.55 -6.35
N GLU A 116 -16.71 -8.85 -7.02
CA GLU A 116 -16.75 -8.78 -8.50
C GLU A 116 -15.90 -7.63 -9.08
N GLU A 117 -15.62 -6.60 -8.27
CA GLU A 117 -14.75 -5.47 -8.62
C GLU A 117 -13.28 -5.76 -8.27
N THR A 118 -13.00 -6.44 -7.15
CA THR A 118 -11.62 -6.68 -6.66
C THR A 118 -10.67 -7.22 -7.75
N PRO A 119 -10.97 -8.30 -8.50
CA PRO A 119 -10.03 -8.85 -9.48
C PRO A 119 -9.81 -7.92 -10.68
N LYS A 120 -10.88 -7.22 -11.12
CA LYS A 120 -10.82 -6.26 -12.23
C LYS A 120 -9.95 -5.05 -11.83
N PHE A 121 -10.12 -4.55 -10.62
CA PHE A 121 -9.36 -3.43 -10.08
C PHE A 121 -7.86 -3.76 -9.96
N ILE A 122 -7.52 -4.94 -9.43
CA ILE A 122 -6.12 -5.37 -9.29
C ILE A 122 -5.47 -5.61 -10.65
N ASN A 123 -6.17 -6.24 -11.59
CA ASN A 123 -5.70 -6.41 -12.96
C ASN A 123 -5.40 -5.05 -13.62
N GLU A 124 -6.25 -4.05 -13.37
CA GLU A 124 -6.03 -2.67 -13.82
C GLU A 124 -4.83 -2.00 -13.13
N MET A 125 -4.61 -2.23 -11.83
CA MET A 125 -3.44 -1.74 -11.08
C MET A 125 -2.09 -2.24 -11.63
N THR A 126 -2.04 -3.35 -12.38
CA THR A 126 -0.78 -3.84 -13.01
C THR A 126 -0.11 -2.79 -13.92
N LYS A 127 -0.86 -1.76 -14.36
CA LYS A 127 -0.37 -0.61 -15.14
C LYS A 127 0.49 0.37 -14.34
N MET A 128 0.47 0.31 -13.01
CA MET A 128 1.22 1.21 -12.11
C MET A 128 2.71 0.82 -12.04
N LYS A 129 3.48 1.06 -13.11
CA LYS A 129 4.85 0.56 -13.27
C LYS A 129 5.90 1.14 -12.30
N GLN A 130 5.56 2.14 -11.48
CA GLN A 130 6.41 2.66 -10.40
C GLN A 130 5.97 2.19 -8.99
N LEU A 131 4.90 1.39 -8.87
CA LEU A 131 4.40 0.96 -7.56
C LEU A 131 5.37 -0.03 -6.90
N THR A 132 6.10 0.43 -5.89
CA THR A 132 7.10 -0.33 -5.12
C THR A 132 6.57 -0.91 -3.82
N SER A 133 5.42 -0.42 -3.34
CA SER A 133 4.77 -0.81 -2.08
C SER A 133 3.26 -0.87 -2.29
N LEU A 134 2.62 -1.94 -1.81
CA LEU A 134 1.17 -2.14 -1.91
C LEU A 134 0.66 -2.77 -0.62
N ASP A 135 -0.38 -2.18 -0.03
CA ASP A 135 -1.21 -2.79 1.00
C ASP A 135 -2.66 -2.84 0.52
N ILE A 136 -3.17 -4.05 0.32
CA ILE A 136 -4.57 -4.33 0.00
C ILE A 136 -5.13 -5.43 0.93
N SER A 137 -4.71 -5.40 2.20
CA SER A 137 -5.17 -6.31 3.26
C SER A 137 -6.71 -6.29 3.43
N TYR A 138 -7.29 -7.44 3.79
CA TYR A 138 -8.72 -7.66 4.06
C TYR A 138 -9.71 -7.17 2.96
N ASN A 139 -9.39 -7.40 1.68
CA ASN A 139 -10.20 -6.96 0.53
C ASN A 139 -10.75 -8.09 -0.36
N LEU A 140 -10.63 -9.36 0.10
CA LEU A 140 -11.05 -10.58 -0.59
C LEU A 140 -10.45 -10.70 -2.01
N ILE A 141 -9.13 -10.55 -2.14
CA ILE A 141 -8.46 -10.65 -3.46
C ILE A 141 -8.39 -12.07 -4.03
N TYR A 142 -8.41 -13.11 -3.17
CA TYR A 142 -8.26 -14.52 -3.52
C TYR A 142 -6.98 -14.84 -4.35
N ALA A 143 -6.85 -16.10 -4.81
CA ALA A 143 -5.71 -16.53 -5.61
C ALA A 143 -5.61 -15.80 -6.97
N GLU A 144 -6.74 -15.40 -7.53
CA GLU A 144 -6.84 -14.69 -8.81
C GLU A 144 -6.31 -13.26 -8.71
N GLY A 145 -6.62 -12.53 -7.63
CA GLY A 145 -6.01 -11.24 -7.34
C GLY A 145 -4.52 -11.37 -7.04
N ALA A 146 -4.11 -12.39 -6.27
CA ALA A 146 -2.70 -12.68 -6.03
C ALA A 146 -1.92 -12.97 -7.33
N LYS A 147 -2.56 -13.60 -8.33
CA LYS A 147 -1.98 -13.78 -9.67
C LYS A 147 -1.73 -12.44 -10.37
N SER A 148 -2.71 -11.54 -10.41
CA SER A 148 -2.51 -10.22 -11.03
C SER A 148 -1.48 -9.37 -10.27
N ILE A 149 -1.38 -9.49 -8.94
CA ILE A 149 -0.30 -8.85 -8.16
C ILE A 149 1.07 -9.44 -8.52
N SER A 150 1.20 -10.73 -8.84
CA SER A 150 2.50 -11.30 -9.23
C SER A 150 3.06 -10.68 -10.52
N GLU A 151 2.25 -10.09 -11.39
CA GLU A 151 2.70 -9.37 -12.58
C GLU A 151 3.43 -8.04 -12.25
N MET A 152 3.26 -7.53 -11.03
CA MET A 152 3.88 -6.28 -10.53
C MET A 152 5.30 -6.52 -10.02
N LYS A 153 6.17 -7.06 -10.90
CA LYS A 153 7.54 -7.54 -10.58
C LYS A 153 8.48 -6.51 -9.92
N GLN A 154 8.13 -5.22 -9.94
CA GLN A 154 8.85 -4.12 -9.29
C GLN A 154 8.48 -3.88 -7.80
N LEU A 155 7.52 -4.63 -7.25
CA LEU A 155 7.17 -4.54 -5.83
C LEU A 155 8.35 -4.96 -4.94
N THR A 156 8.52 -4.22 -3.84
CA THR A 156 9.52 -4.47 -2.79
C THR A 156 8.87 -4.67 -1.41
N SER A 157 7.65 -4.17 -1.22
CA SER A 157 6.81 -4.39 -0.05
C SER A 157 5.40 -4.77 -0.51
N LEU A 158 4.82 -5.80 0.11
CA LEU A 158 3.45 -6.22 -0.15
C LEU A 158 2.75 -6.66 1.14
N ASP A 159 1.60 -6.05 1.43
CA ASP A 159 0.64 -6.53 2.41
C ASP A 159 -0.66 -6.95 1.71
N ILE A 160 -0.98 -8.23 1.82
CA ILE A 160 -2.21 -8.83 1.32
C ILE A 160 -2.87 -9.69 2.39
N GLY A 161 -2.56 -9.50 3.69
CA GLY A 161 -3.11 -10.32 4.75
C GLY A 161 -4.65 -10.30 4.80
N GLY A 162 -5.27 -11.42 5.17
CA GLY A 162 -6.71 -11.57 5.36
C GLY A 162 -7.54 -11.68 4.08
N ASN A 163 -6.92 -12.06 2.95
CA ASN A 163 -7.54 -12.09 1.63
C ASN A 163 -7.95 -13.47 1.12
N ARG A 164 -7.56 -14.55 1.82
CA ARG A 164 -7.80 -15.95 1.44
C ARG A 164 -7.15 -16.30 0.10
N ILE A 165 -5.86 -16.01 -0.04
CA ILE A 165 -5.14 -16.31 -1.30
C ILE A 165 -4.82 -17.81 -1.45
N TYR A 166 -4.78 -18.58 -0.34
CA TYR A 166 -4.42 -20.00 -0.28
C TYR A 166 -3.03 -20.33 -0.90
N ASP A 167 -2.64 -21.62 -0.90
CA ASP A 167 -1.37 -22.08 -1.50
C ASP A 167 -1.23 -21.70 -2.98
N LYS A 168 -2.34 -21.62 -3.72
CA LYS A 168 -2.36 -21.20 -5.12
C LYS A 168 -1.92 -19.73 -5.27
N GLY A 169 -2.42 -18.84 -4.42
CA GLY A 169 -2.00 -17.44 -4.40
C GLY A 169 -0.56 -17.26 -3.91
N ALA A 170 -0.17 -17.95 -2.84
CA ALA A 170 1.20 -17.93 -2.33
C ALA A 170 2.23 -18.36 -3.39
N LYS A 171 1.91 -19.39 -4.20
CA LYS A 171 2.72 -19.82 -5.35
C LYS A 171 2.91 -18.70 -6.38
N PHE A 172 1.88 -17.91 -6.72
CA PHE A 172 2.05 -16.74 -7.59
C PHE A 172 2.89 -15.63 -6.94
N ILE A 173 2.64 -15.29 -5.67
CA ILE A 173 3.39 -14.25 -4.94
C ILE A 173 4.89 -14.59 -4.84
N SER A 174 5.24 -15.88 -4.77
CA SER A 174 6.64 -16.34 -4.79
C SER A 174 7.43 -15.91 -6.02
N GLU A 175 6.78 -15.52 -7.11
CA GLU A 175 7.43 -15.01 -8.32
C GLU A 175 7.95 -13.57 -8.19
N LEU A 176 7.58 -12.83 -7.13
CA LEU A 176 8.03 -11.47 -6.87
C LEU A 176 9.46 -11.48 -6.28
N LYS A 177 10.45 -11.91 -7.08
CA LYS A 177 11.83 -12.19 -6.62
C LYS A 177 12.60 -10.98 -6.07
N GLN A 178 12.07 -9.75 -6.18
CA GLN A 178 12.64 -8.53 -5.59
C GLN A 178 12.00 -8.12 -4.25
N LEU A 179 10.97 -8.85 -3.78
CA LEU A 179 10.25 -8.49 -2.56
C LEU A 179 11.14 -8.63 -1.32
N LYS A 180 11.03 -7.65 -0.41
CA LYS A 180 11.79 -7.56 0.85
C LYS A 180 10.90 -7.67 2.09
N SER A 181 9.66 -7.20 1.99
CA SER A 181 8.65 -7.34 3.04
C SER A 181 7.39 -7.98 2.47
N LEU A 182 6.93 -9.08 3.08
CA LEU A 182 5.68 -9.75 2.75
C LEU A 182 4.81 -9.91 4.00
N ASN A 183 3.55 -9.51 3.92
CA ASN A 183 2.50 -9.91 4.86
C ASN A 183 1.42 -10.72 4.14
N ILE A 184 1.27 -11.97 4.58
CA ILE A 184 0.26 -12.96 4.16
C ILE A 184 -0.41 -13.59 5.41
N TYR A 185 -0.61 -12.78 6.44
CA TYR A 185 -1.36 -13.12 7.65
C TYR A 185 -2.78 -13.59 7.31
N ASN A 186 -3.29 -14.66 7.96
CA ASN A 186 -4.71 -15.09 7.86
C ASN A 186 -5.20 -15.39 6.43
N ASP A 187 -4.32 -15.92 5.56
CA ASP A 187 -4.61 -16.20 4.15
C ASP A 187 -4.91 -17.67 3.81
N TRP A 188 -4.91 -18.54 4.83
CA TRP A 188 -5.18 -19.98 4.75
C TRP A 188 -4.13 -20.71 3.89
N ILE A 189 -2.86 -20.39 4.12
CA ILE A 189 -1.71 -20.93 3.40
C ILE A 189 -1.08 -22.09 4.19
N GLY A 190 -0.96 -23.25 3.57
CA GLY A 190 -0.30 -24.42 4.13
C GLY A 190 1.19 -24.52 3.75
N ILE A 191 1.77 -25.69 4.05
CA ILE A 191 3.17 -26.03 3.71
C ILE A 191 3.47 -25.85 2.21
N ASP A 192 2.49 -26.14 1.36
CA ASP A 192 2.61 -26.15 -0.09
C ASP A 192 2.72 -24.74 -0.69
N GLY A 193 2.16 -23.74 0.00
CA GLY A 193 2.30 -22.32 -0.33
C GLY A 193 3.48 -21.63 0.34
N ILE A 194 3.89 -22.03 1.56
CA ILE A 194 5.07 -21.43 2.22
C ILE A 194 6.39 -21.94 1.63
N LYS A 195 6.46 -23.20 1.17
CA LYS A 195 7.68 -23.75 0.55
C LYS A 195 8.29 -22.84 -0.54
N PRO A 196 7.55 -22.40 -1.59
CA PRO A 196 8.10 -21.48 -2.60
C PRO A 196 8.36 -20.05 -2.07
N ILE A 197 7.72 -19.63 -0.97
CA ILE A 197 8.04 -18.35 -0.30
C ILE A 197 9.42 -18.42 0.39
N SER A 198 9.79 -19.56 0.98
CA SER A 198 11.14 -19.74 1.57
C SER A 198 12.30 -19.72 0.54
N GLU A 199 11.97 -19.84 -0.74
CA GLU A 199 12.91 -19.67 -1.84
C GLU A 199 13.18 -18.19 -2.20
N MET A 200 12.40 -17.23 -1.67
CA MET A 200 12.55 -15.80 -1.97
C MET A 200 13.76 -15.18 -1.23
N LYS A 201 14.94 -15.26 -1.85
CA LYS A 201 16.23 -14.87 -1.23
C LYS A 201 16.45 -13.35 -1.01
N GLN A 202 15.43 -12.51 -1.21
CA GLN A 202 15.44 -11.08 -0.91
C GLN A 202 14.57 -10.68 0.28
N LEU A 203 13.75 -11.59 0.82
CA LEU A 203 12.89 -11.29 1.96
C LEU A 203 13.71 -11.07 3.24
N THR A 204 13.50 -9.90 3.85
CA THR A 204 14.03 -9.52 5.16
C THR A 204 12.93 -9.46 6.23
N SER A 205 11.67 -9.27 5.83
CA SER A 205 10.50 -9.29 6.72
C SER A 205 9.40 -10.20 6.16
N LEU A 206 8.85 -11.08 7.01
CA LEU A 206 7.77 -12.02 6.66
C LEU A 206 6.76 -12.13 7.80
N ASP A 207 5.48 -11.89 7.51
CA ASP A 207 4.35 -12.26 8.36
C ASP A 207 3.52 -13.36 7.70
N ILE A 208 3.45 -14.50 8.38
CA ILE A 208 2.66 -15.71 8.02
C ILE A 208 1.77 -16.15 9.20
N GLY A 209 1.42 -15.22 10.09
CA GLY A 209 0.53 -15.48 11.23
C GLY A 209 -0.85 -16.00 10.81
N ARG A 210 -1.52 -16.75 11.70
CA ARG A 210 -2.90 -17.23 11.53
C ARG A 210 -3.15 -18.05 10.25
N ASN A 211 -2.18 -18.84 9.83
CA ASN A 211 -2.28 -19.71 8.65
C ASN A 211 -2.49 -21.21 8.98
N HIS A 212 -2.51 -21.58 10.26
CA HIS A 212 -2.57 -22.96 10.78
C HIS A 212 -1.29 -23.78 10.53
N ILE A 213 -0.16 -23.11 10.27
CA ILE A 213 1.14 -23.76 10.04
C ILE A 213 1.71 -24.39 11.32
N GLY A 214 2.58 -25.39 11.17
CA GLY A 214 3.29 -26.07 12.27
C GLY A 214 4.76 -26.34 11.93
N ASP A 215 5.39 -27.26 12.66
CA ASP A 215 6.85 -27.44 12.69
C ASP A 215 7.50 -27.77 11.35
N GLU A 216 6.79 -28.46 10.46
CA GLU A 216 7.25 -28.71 9.09
C GLU A 216 7.48 -27.42 8.30
N VAL A 217 6.69 -26.37 8.57
CA VAL A 217 6.83 -25.04 7.95
C VAL A 217 7.95 -24.24 8.63
N ALA A 218 8.10 -24.37 9.95
CA ALA A 218 9.21 -23.77 10.69
C ALA A 218 10.59 -24.21 10.14
N LYS A 219 10.70 -25.46 9.69
CA LYS A 219 11.87 -26.00 8.98
C LYS A 219 12.16 -25.36 7.62
N PHE A 220 11.14 -24.90 6.89
CA PHE A 220 11.36 -24.21 5.60
C PHE A 220 11.77 -22.74 5.81
N ILE A 221 11.16 -22.05 6.76
CA ILE A 221 11.48 -20.63 7.03
C ILE A 221 12.84 -20.44 7.69
N SER A 222 13.37 -21.44 8.42
CA SER A 222 14.72 -21.37 8.99
C SER A 222 15.84 -21.32 7.94
N ASP A 223 15.55 -21.69 6.68
CA ASP A 223 16.45 -21.53 5.53
C ASP A 223 16.41 -20.14 4.87
N MET A 224 15.57 -19.22 5.35
CA MET A 224 15.53 -17.83 4.91
C MET A 224 16.64 -17.00 5.59
N LYS A 225 17.92 -17.28 5.25
CA LYS A 225 19.09 -16.70 5.94
C LYS A 225 19.26 -15.18 5.85
N GLN A 226 18.39 -14.46 5.12
CA GLN A 226 18.33 -12.98 5.05
C GLN A 226 17.23 -12.39 5.95
N LEU A 227 16.40 -13.21 6.59
CA LEU A 227 15.24 -12.75 7.34
C LEU A 227 15.65 -12.14 8.69
N THR A 228 15.27 -10.88 8.90
CA THR A 228 15.53 -10.10 10.14
C THR A 228 14.25 -9.87 10.95
N SER A 229 13.07 -10.00 10.36
CA SER A 229 11.78 -9.95 11.07
C SER A 229 10.86 -11.11 10.64
N LEU A 230 10.31 -11.83 11.61
CA LEU A 230 9.43 -12.97 11.40
C LEU A 230 8.23 -12.90 12.34
N THR A 231 7.01 -12.92 11.77
CA THR A 231 5.77 -13.14 12.52
C THR A 231 5.14 -14.46 12.09
N VAL A 232 4.90 -15.33 13.06
CA VAL A 232 4.34 -16.68 12.93
C VAL A 232 3.24 -16.93 13.97
N ASN A 233 2.62 -15.87 14.48
CA ASN A 233 1.68 -15.94 15.59
C ASN A 233 0.35 -16.65 15.23
N ASN A 234 -0.42 -17.05 16.24
CA ASN A 234 -1.74 -17.69 16.07
C ASN A 234 -1.70 -18.95 15.17
N ASN A 235 -0.72 -19.82 15.41
CA ASN A 235 -0.45 -21.01 14.59
C ASN A 235 -0.32 -22.27 15.48
N ARG A 236 0.30 -23.33 14.97
CA ARG A 236 0.48 -24.64 15.63
C ARG A 236 1.95 -25.03 15.72
N ILE A 237 2.84 -24.05 15.92
CA ILE A 237 4.28 -24.27 16.06
C ILE A 237 4.57 -24.81 17.47
N GLY A 238 5.22 -25.96 17.52
CA GLY A 238 5.64 -26.70 18.70
C GLY A 238 7.12 -26.55 19.02
N VAL A 239 7.64 -27.50 19.80
CA VAL A 239 9.03 -27.51 20.30
C VAL A 239 10.05 -27.63 19.16
N GLU A 240 9.83 -28.53 18.20
CA GLU A 240 10.77 -28.71 17.07
C GLU A 240 10.73 -27.50 16.12
N GLY A 241 9.59 -26.84 15.97
CA GLY A 241 9.49 -25.59 15.23
C GLY A 241 10.20 -24.42 15.92
N ALA A 242 10.11 -24.32 17.25
CA ALA A 242 10.87 -23.36 18.04
C ALA A 242 12.39 -23.55 17.88
N LYS A 243 12.84 -24.80 17.85
CA LYS A 243 14.22 -25.22 17.60
C LYS A 243 14.70 -24.86 16.20
N PHE A 244 13.93 -25.13 15.14
CA PHE A 244 14.29 -24.65 13.78
C PHE A 244 14.38 -23.12 13.70
N ILE A 245 13.48 -22.40 14.38
CA ILE A 245 13.51 -20.93 14.43
C ILE A 245 14.74 -20.41 15.20
N SER A 246 15.23 -21.10 16.24
CA SER A 246 16.41 -20.67 16.99
C SER A 246 17.72 -20.73 16.18
N GLU A 247 17.74 -21.48 15.08
CA GLU A 247 18.85 -21.51 14.12
C GLU A 247 18.95 -20.21 13.27
N MET A 248 17.93 -19.35 13.26
CA MET A 248 17.87 -18.13 12.44
C MET A 248 18.75 -16.99 13.00
N LYS A 249 20.07 -17.11 12.82
CA LYS A 249 21.08 -16.21 13.45
C LYS A 249 21.05 -14.75 12.99
N GLN A 250 20.33 -14.40 11.92
CA GLN A 250 20.11 -13.01 11.48
C GLN A 250 18.81 -12.38 12.02
N LEU A 251 17.93 -13.18 12.63
CA LEU A 251 16.62 -12.70 13.09
C LEU A 251 16.77 -11.68 14.23
N LYS A 252 16.08 -10.54 14.13
CA LYS A 252 16.08 -9.45 15.12
C LYS A 252 14.73 -9.27 15.79
N SER A 253 13.63 -9.49 15.06
CA SER A 253 12.27 -9.45 15.59
C SER A 253 11.57 -10.79 15.38
N LEU A 254 11.01 -11.36 16.45
CA LEU A 254 10.24 -12.61 16.43
C LEU A 254 8.88 -12.43 17.12
N GLY A 255 7.80 -12.48 16.35
CA GLY A 255 6.43 -12.62 16.85
C GLY A 255 5.98 -14.08 16.75
N ILE A 256 6.03 -14.83 17.85
CA ILE A 256 5.70 -16.26 17.91
C ILE A 256 4.54 -16.55 18.89
N ASN A 257 3.83 -15.54 19.35
CA ASN A 257 2.75 -15.68 20.32
C ASN A 257 1.54 -16.48 19.80
N ASN A 258 0.73 -17.02 20.73
CA ASN A 258 -0.41 -17.89 20.41
C ASN A 258 0.02 -19.11 19.56
N ASN A 259 0.91 -19.93 20.12
CA ASN A 259 1.42 -21.18 19.54
C ASN A 259 1.54 -22.27 20.64
N GLN A 260 2.26 -23.36 20.39
CA GLN A 260 2.40 -24.52 21.28
C GLN A 260 3.88 -24.74 21.67
N ILE A 261 4.60 -23.65 21.93
CA ILE A 261 6.06 -23.67 22.09
C ILE A 261 6.51 -24.35 23.41
N TYR A 262 5.69 -24.30 24.47
CA TYR A 262 5.97 -24.88 25.80
C TYR A 262 7.30 -24.41 26.43
N ALA A 263 7.64 -24.95 27.60
CA ALA A 263 8.88 -24.60 28.32
C ALA A 263 10.15 -25.00 27.54
N GLU A 264 10.12 -26.14 26.83
CA GLU A 264 11.26 -26.63 26.05
C GLU A 264 11.53 -25.79 24.79
N GLY A 265 10.49 -25.41 24.04
CA GLY A 265 10.65 -24.47 22.93
C GLY A 265 11.11 -23.09 23.40
N ALA A 266 10.62 -22.62 24.56
CA ALA A 266 11.07 -21.36 25.16
C ALA A 266 12.57 -21.38 25.53
N LYS A 267 13.13 -22.55 25.88
CA LYS A 267 14.58 -22.73 26.06
C LYS A 267 15.33 -22.44 24.75
N PHE A 268 14.94 -23.07 23.63
CA PHE A 268 15.59 -22.83 22.34
C PHE A 268 15.49 -21.37 21.89
N ILE A 269 14.33 -20.72 22.05
CA ILE A 269 14.18 -19.29 21.72
C ILE A 269 15.05 -18.39 22.63
N SER A 270 15.28 -18.78 23.90
CA SER A 270 16.15 -18.00 24.79
C SER A 270 17.63 -17.97 24.38
N GLU A 271 18.07 -18.88 23.50
CA GLU A 271 19.43 -18.93 22.95
C GLU A 271 19.64 -17.92 21.81
N MET A 272 18.56 -17.30 21.30
CA MET A 272 18.59 -16.33 20.19
C MET A 272 19.07 -14.93 20.62
N LYS A 273 20.26 -14.84 21.24
CA LYS A 273 20.82 -13.59 21.82
C LYS A 273 20.96 -12.43 20.82
N GLN A 274 20.82 -12.69 19.52
CA GLN A 274 20.78 -11.69 18.46
C GLN A 274 19.48 -10.85 18.41
N LEU A 275 18.39 -11.29 19.05
CA LEU A 275 17.07 -10.63 19.01
C LEU A 275 17.07 -9.28 19.73
N THR A 276 16.27 -8.34 19.23
CA THR A 276 15.95 -7.06 19.86
C THR A 276 14.45 -6.87 20.11
N SER A 277 13.60 -7.69 19.48
CA SER A 277 12.16 -7.77 19.76
C SER A 277 11.72 -9.24 19.80
N LEU A 278 10.91 -9.60 20.80
CA LEU A 278 10.38 -10.93 21.02
C LEU A 278 8.99 -10.85 21.65
N ASP A 279 7.98 -11.39 20.97
CA ASP A 279 6.70 -11.73 21.58
C ASP A 279 6.50 -13.25 21.56
N ILE A 280 6.52 -13.84 22.75
CA ILE A 280 6.29 -15.26 23.03
C ILE A 280 5.11 -15.46 23.99
N SER A 281 4.18 -14.48 24.07
CA SER A 281 2.94 -14.62 24.85
C SER A 281 2.10 -15.83 24.41
N ASP A 282 1.18 -16.28 25.28
CA ASP A 282 0.17 -17.32 24.98
C ASP A 282 0.73 -18.62 24.39
N ASN A 283 1.85 -19.10 24.95
CA ASN A 283 2.62 -20.24 24.44
C ASN A 283 2.75 -21.45 25.39
N GLN A 284 1.97 -21.46 26.48
CA GLN A 284 1.98 -22.55 27.48
C GLN A 284 3.40 -22.80 28.07
N ILE A 285 4.21 -21.73 28.19
CA ILE A 285 5.60 -21.82 28.68
C ILE A 285 5.71 -22.01 30.20
N TYR A 286 4.66 -21.61 30.94
CA TYR A 286 4.55 -21.63 32.41
C TYR A 286 5.76 -21.03 33.15
N ALA A 287 5.86 -21.29 34.46
CA ALA A 287 6.94 -20.77 35.32
C ALA A 287 8.32 -21.37 35.03
N GLU A 288 8.40 -22.45 34.23
CA GLU A 288 9.67 -23.03 33.80
C GLU A 288 10.23 -22.28 32.59
N GLY A 289 9.48 -22.19 31.49
CA GLY A 289 9.90 -21.45 30.30
C GLY A 289 10.12 -19.97 30.55
N ALA A 290 9.37 -19.36 31.48
CA ALA A 290 9.59 -17.99 31.92
C ALA A 290 11.02 -17.72 32.43
N LYS A 291 11.68 -18.71 33.07
CA LYS A 291 13.06 -18.58 33.54
C LYS A 291 14.04 -18.39 32.38
N PHE A 292 13.86 -19.16 31.31
CA PHE A 292 14.66 -19.03 30.08
C PHE A 292 14.39 -17.67 29.39
N ILE A 293 13.13 -17.25 29.30
CA ILE A 293 12.77 -16.00 28.62
C ILE A 293 13.25 -14.75 29.36
N ILE A 294 13.29 -14.74 30.70
CA ILE A 294 13.91 -13.65 31.48
C ILE A 294 15.38 -13.45 31.07
N THR A 295 16.13 -14.54 30.82
CA THR A 295 17.55 -14.47 30.45
C THR A 295 17.80 -13.84 29.07
N ILE A 296 16.86 -13.89 28.13
CA ILE A 296 16.98 -13.17 26.85
C ILE A 296 16.44 -11.73 26.96
N VAL A 297 15.35 -11.50 27.70
CA VAL A 297 14.77 -10.16 27.91
C VAL A 297 15.72 -9.21 28.66
N LEU A 298 16.64 -9.73 29.48
CA LEU A 298 17.71 -8.93 30.07
C LEU A 298 18.75 -8.49 29.02
N VAL A 299 19.26 -9.42 28.21
CA VAL A 299 20.22 -9.12 27.11
C VAL A 299 19.63 -8.13 26.10
N MET A 300 18.33 -8.24 25.79
CA MET A 300 17.61 -7.30 24.90
C MET A 300 17.49 -5.87 25.45
N LYS A 301 17.77 -5.64 26.74
CA LYS A 301 17.67 -4.32 27.41
C LYS A 301 19.02 -3.66 27.67
N GLU A 302 20.12 -4.39 27.51
CA GLU A 302 21.45 -3.78 27.57
C GLU A 302 21.67 -2.94 26.31
N PRO A 303 22.10 -1.67 26.42
CA PRO A 303 22.32 -0.83 25.26
C PRO A 303 23.50 -1.38 24.46
N SER A 304 23.31 -1.53 23.14
CA SER A 304 24.35 -2.01 22.22
C SER A 304 25.63 -1.20 22.36
N SER A 305 26.72 -1.87 22.78
CA SER A 305 28.07 -1.33 22.93
C SER A 305 28.78 -1.13 21.59
#